data_AF-C6M2T3-F1
#
_entry.id   AF-C6M2T3-F1
#
_cell.length_a   1.000
_cell.length_b   1.000
_cell.length_c   1.000
_cell.angle_alpha   90.00
_cell.angle_beta   90.00
_cell.angle_gamma   90.00
#
_symmetry.space_group_name_H-M   'P 1'
#
loop_
_entity.id
_entity.type
_entity.pdbx_description
1 polymer ?
#
loop_
_entity_poly.entity_id
_entity_poly.type
_entity_poly.pdbx_seq_one_letter_code
_entity_poly.pdbx_strand_id
1 'polypeptide(L)'
;MRDPSYKAAPEGFGFMPRYFALRAKHTGTADAQWIANRAPLLPEDFSMAYWNGAHPSLQLPHLKPNHIYELTFTGMVHSFQAPNQRFTVDLPVETVFVHAHTATNSSLCKDMVLDTILVDVEQRRIDCSYRTSFPEELEIAACQLRFIARHERADQIAAAQACRDSQDEFIPIPPSLAAHV
;
A
#
# COMPACT_ATOMS: atom_id res chain seq x y z
N MET A 1 22.95 -1.49 -27.81
CA MET A 1 21.89 -0.91 -28.67
C MET A 1 20.93 -2.04 -29.01
N ARG A 2 19.62 -1.90 -28.74
CA ARG A 2 18.65 -2.94 -29.16
C ARG A 2 18.48 -2.88 -30.68
N ASP A 3 18.16 -4.02 -31.29
CA ASP A 3 17.91 -4.15 -32.73
C ASP A 3 16.75 -3.19 -33.15
N PRO A 4 16.93 -2.32 -34.17
CA PRO A 4 15.88 -1.42 -34.67
C PRO A 4 14.62 -2.14 -35.15
N SER A 5 14.71 -3.42 -35.53
CA SER A 5 13.58 -4.25 -35.94
C SER A 5 12.82 -4.87 -34.76
N TYR A 6 13.31 -4.71 -33.53
CA TYR A 6 12.68 -5.23 -32.34
C TYR A 6 11.32 -4.56 -32.10
N LYS A 7 10.25 -5.36 -32.22
CA LYS A 7 8.90 -4.93 -31.83
C LYS A 7 8.76 -5.03 -30.32
N ALA A 8 8.98 -3.92 -29.62
CA ALA A 8 8.64 -3.82 -28.20
C ALA A 8 7.11 -3.84 -28.05
N ALA A 9 6.62 -4.63 -27.08
CA ALA A 9 5.25 -4.44 -26.63
C ALA A 9 5.12 -3.04 -26.00
N PRO A 10 4.01 -2.32 -26.18
CA PRO A 10 3.80 -1.05 -25.50
C PRO A 10 3.77 -1.30 -23.99
N GLU A 11 4.78 -0.81 -23.28
CA GLU A 11 4.81 -0.80 -21.82
C GLU A 11 3.92 0.36 -21.36
N GLY A 12 2.76 0.04 -20.78
CA GLY A 12 1.85 1.04 -20.24
C GLY A 12 2.37 1.55 -18.91
N PHE A 13 2.74 2.84 -18.82
CA PHE A 13 3.14 3.47 -17.56
C PHE A 13 1.95 3.94 -16.71
N GLY A 14 0.74 3.92 -17.27
CA GLY A 14 -0.50 4.28 -16.58
C GLY A 14 -1.24 3.08 -15.98
N PHE A 15 -2.34 3.36 -15.32
CA PHE A 15 -3.23 2.34 -14.78
C PHE A 15 -3.93 1.57 -15.91
N MET A 16 -3.87 0.24 -15.86
CA MET A 16 -4.71 -0.61 -16.69
C MET A 16 -6.16 -0.53 -16.26
N PRO A 17 -7.12 -0.30 -17.17
CA PRO A 17 -8.54 -0.33 -16.85
C PRO A 17 -8.99 -1.70 -16.32
N ARG A 18 -10.05 -1.72 -15.49
CA ARG A 18 -10.58 -2.96 -14.88
C ARG A 18 -11.01 -4.02 -15.91
N TYR A 19 -11.53 -3.59 -17.06
CA TYR A 19 -11.99 -4.47 -18.13
C TYR A 19 -10.86 -5.01 -19.03
N PHE A 20 -9.62 -4.58 -18.83
CA PHE A 20 -8.51 -5.06 -19.62
C PHE A 20 -8.27 -6.56 -19.34
N ALA A 21 -7.98 -7.35 -20.37
CA ALA A 21 -7.93 -8.82 -20.27
C ALA A 21 -6.98 -9.33 -19.17
N LEU A 22 -5.86 -8.62 -18.94
CA LEU A 22 -4.91 -8.94 -17.88
C LEU A 22 -5.49 -8.81 -16.47
N ARG A 23 -6.49 -7.94 -16.25
CA ARG A 23 -7.20 -7.79 -14.98
C ARG A 23 -8.47 -8.62 -14.94
N ALA A 24 -9.23 -8.65 -16.03
CA ALA A 24 -10.51 -9.35 -16.10
C ALA A 24 -10.40 -10.85 -15.74
N LYS A 25 -9.29 -11.51 -16.07
CA LYS A 25 -9.04 -12.92 -15.68
C LYS A 25 -9.02 -13.18 -14.17
N HIS A 26 -8.92 -12.14 -13.34
CA HIS A 26 -8.84 -12.24 -11.88
C HIS A 26 -10.20 -12.08 -11.18
N THR A 27 -11.29 -11.89 -11.92
CA THR A 27 -12.63 -11.72 -11.34
C THR A 27 -13.23 -13.00 -10.77
N GLY A 28 -12.63 -14.16 -11.05
CA GLY A 28 -13.17 -15.46 -10.69
C GLY A 28 -14.38 -15.87 -11.55
N THR A 29 -14.99 -17.00 -11.17
CA THR A 29 -16.09 -17.66 -11.88
C THR A 29 -17.45 -17.13 -11.41
N ALA A 30 -18.20 -16.49 -12.30
CA ALA A 30 -19.53 -15.93 -12.04
C ALA A 30 -20.63 -16.71 -12.80
N ASP A 31 -20.84 -17.97 -12.40
CA ASP A 31 -21.80 -18.88 -13.04
C ASP A 31 -23.15 -18.95 -12.28
N ALA A 32 -24.05 -19.83 -12.75
CA ALA A 32 -25.37 -20.01 -12.12
C ALA A 32 -25.30 -20.51 -10.67
N GLN A 33 -24.26 -21.28 -10.31
CA GLN A 33 -24.08 -21.74 -8.93
C GLN A 33 -23.67 -20.59 -8.03
N TRP A 34 -22.76 -19.72 -8.47
CA TRP A 34 -22.40 -18.50 -7.77
C TRP A 34 -23.64 -17.60 -7.58
N ILE A 35 -24.44 -17.38 -8.63
CA ILE A 35 -25.67 -16.58 -8.56
C ILE A 35 -26.64 -17.14 -7.51
N ALA A 36 -26.87 -18.45 -7.51
CA ALA A 36 -27.87 -19.07 -6.65
C ALA A 36 -27.47 -19.13 -5.17
N ASN A 37 -26.16 -19.26 -4.88
CA ASN A 37 -25.72 -19.66 -3.53
C ASN A 37 -24.69 -18.73 -2.87
N ARG A 38 -24.08 -17.80 -3.60
CA ARG A 38 -22.94 -17.01 -3.08
C ARG A 38 -23.05 -15.52 -3.33
N ALA A 39 -23.67 -15.10 -4.43
CA ALA A 39 -23.94 -13.70 -4.69
C ALA A 39 -24.68 -13.08 -3.48
N PRO A 40 -24.27 -11.90 -3.00
CA PRO A 40 -23.35 -10.93 -3.62
C PRO A 40 -21.86 -11.08 -3.25
N LEU A 41 -21.44 -12.12 -2.53
CA LEU A 41 -20.04 -12.31 -2.15
C LEU A 41 -19.15 -12.61 -3.38
N LEU A 42 -17.88 -12.21 -3.32
CA LEU A 42 -16.90 -12.47 -4.40
C LEU A 42 -16.78 -13.99 -4.67
N PRO A 43 -16.60 -14.41 -5.94
CA PRO A 43 -16.31 -15.81 -6.27
C PRO A 43 -15.16 -16.39 -5.44
N GLU A 44 -15.17 -17.71 -5.22
CA GLU A 44 -14.15 -18.38 -4.40
C GLU A 44 -12.75 -18.33 -5.02
N ASP A 45 -12.68 -18.34 -6.35
CA ASP A 45 -11.48 -18.22 -7.15
C ASP A 45 -11.13 -16.76 -7.52
N PHE A 46 -11.80 -15.77 -6.90
CA PHE A 46 -11.45 -14.36 -7.06
C PHE A 46 -10.01 -14.11 -6.59
N SER A 47 -9.22 -13.41 -7.40
CA SER A 47 -7.86 -13.05 -7.04
C SER A 47 -7.76 -11.55 -6.72
N MET A 48 -7.16 -11.22 -5.58
CA MET A 48 -6.88 -9.82 -5.20
C MET A 48 -6.00 -9.08 -6.20
N ALA A 49 -5.28 -9.80 -7.08
CA ALA A 49 -4.56 -9.22 -8.21
C ALA A 49 -5.47 -8.41 -9.15
N TYR A 50 -6.79 -8.68 -9.15
CA TYR A 50 -7.77 -7.86 -9.86
C TYR A 50 -7.67 -6.37 -9.51
N TRP A 51 -7.37 -6.04 -8.25
CA TRP A 51 -7.30 -4.66 -7.77
C TRP A 51 -6.00 -3.94 -8.14
N ASN A 52 -4.96 -4.67 -8.58
CA ASN A 52 -3.72 -4.06 -9.01
C ASN A 52 -3.85 -3.54 -10.46
N GLY A 53 -3.87 -2.22 -10.59
CA GLY A 53 -3.92 -1.54 -11.89
C GLY A 53 -2.56 -1.34 -12.55
N ALA A 54 -1.44 -1.62 -11.89
CA ALA A 54 -0.11 -1.39 -12.45
C ALA A 54 0.23 -2.44 -13.52
N HIS A 55 1.06 -2.05 -14.49
CA HIS A 55 1.64 -3.00 -15.44
C HIS A 55 2.40 -4.12 -14.71
N PRO A 56 2.35 -5.40 -15.15
CA PRO A 56 3.06 -6.49 -14.48
C PRO A 56 4.54 -6.21 -14.21
N SER A 57 5.23 -5.50 -15.10
CA SER A 57 6.63 -5.08 -14.91
C SER A 57 6.83 -4.00 -13.83
N LEU A 58 5.75 -3.34 -13.41
CA LEU A 58 5.68 -2.32 -12.36
C LEU A 58 5.03 -2.85 -11.07
N GLN A 59 4.77 -4.15 -10.98
CA GLN A 59 4.29 -4.79 -9.75
C GLN A 59 5.47 -5.34 -8.97
N LEU A 60 5.55 -4.97 -7.69
CA LEU A 60 6.58 -5.42 -6.76
C LEU A 60 5.92 -5.98 -5.49
N PRO A 61 6.61 -6.85 -4.73
CA PRO A 61 6.20 -7.18 -3.37
C PRO A 61 6.06 -5.91 -2.52
N HIS A 62 5.26 -5.99 -1.47
CA HIS A 62 5.13 -4.86 -0.53
C HIS A 62 6.48 -4.42 0.00
N LEU A 63 6.68 -3.11 0.05
CA LEU A 63 7.89 -2.52 0.59
C LEU A 63 7.99 -2.79 2.09
N LYS A 64 9.21 -3.04 2.56
CA LYS A 64 9.46 -3.29 3.98
C LYS A 64 9.18 -2.00 4.77
N PRO A 65 8.42 -2.07 5.87
CA PRO A 65 8.29 -0.95 6.79
C PRO A 65 9.66 -0.49 7.28
N ASN A 66 9.78 0.80 7.61
CA ASN A 66 11.01 1.39 8.16
C ASN A 66 12.25 1.29 7.25
N HIS A 67 12.06 1.21 5.94
CA HIS A 67 13.16 1.17 4.98
C HIS A 67 13.14 2.41 4.08
N ILE A 68 14.32 2.85 3.63
CA ILE A 68 14.46 3.84 2.56
C ILE A 68 14.77 3.09 1.28
N TYR A 69 13.91 3.23 0.28
CA TYR A 69 14.16 2.68 -1.04
C TYR A 69 14.65 3.80 -1.95
N GLU A 70 15.74 3.56 -2.68
CA GLU A 70 16.15 4.44 -3.77
C GLU A 70 15.40 4.06 -5.05
N LEU A 71 14.61 4.98 -5.59
CA LEU A 71 13.94 4.82 -6.87
C LEU A 71 14.78 5.49 -7.96
N THR A 72 15.33 4.71 -8.89
CA THR A 72 16.07 5.23 -10.05
C THR A 72 15.16 5.31 -11.27
N PHE A 73 15.09 6.49 -11.90
CA PHE A 73 14.38 6.73 -13.14
C PHE A 73 15.37 7.04 -14.26
N THR A 74 15.13 6.53 -15.46
CA THR A 74 15.97 6.78 -16.65
C THR A 74 15.08 7.00 -17.86
N GLY A 75 15.35 8.05 -18.64
CA GLY A 75 14.59 8.37 -19.86
C GLY A 75 13.21 8.98 -19.61
N MET A 76 12.88 9.34 -18.36
CA MET A 76 11.58 9.91 -17.98
C MET A 76 11.57 11.44 -17.98
N VAL A 77 12.74 12.07 -18.17
CA VAL A 77 12.94 13.53 -18.17
C VAL A 77 13.81 13.96 -19.35
N HIS A 78 13.76 15.23 -19.70
CA HIS A 78 14.65 15.77 -20.72
C HIS A 78 16.10 15.85 -20.22
N SER A 79 17.07 15.76 -21.14
CA SER A 79 18.50 15.79 -20.82
C SER A 79 18.97 17.10 -20.17
N PHE A 80 18.24 18.21 -20.38
CA PHE A 80 18.51 19.48 -19.71
C PHE A 80 18.06 19.49 -18.24
N GLN A 81 17.14 18.59 -17.84
CA GLN A 81 16.68 18.47 -16.46
C GLN A 81 17.58 17.55 -15.64
N ALA A 82 18.09 16.48 -16.25
CA ALA A 82 19.02 15.54 -15.62
C ALA A 82 20.04 14.99 -16.62
N PRO A 83 21.35 15.00 -16.29
CA PRO A 83 22.37 14.34 -17.11
C PRO A 83 22.00 12.88 -17.36
N ASN A 84 22.23 12.40 -18.60
CA ASN A 84 21.84 11.05 -19.03
C ASN A 84 20.35 10.73 -18.85
N GLN A 85 19.48 11.74 -18.65
CA GLN A 85 18.06 11.60 -18.36
C GLN A 85 17.80 10.67 -17.15
N ARG A 86 18.73 10.65 -16.19
CA ARG A 86 18.71 9.77 -15.03
C ARG A 86 18.67 10.56 -13.74
N PHE A 87 17.74 10.21 -12.86
CA PHE A 87 17.66 10.78 -11.52
C PHE A 87 17.22 9.71 -10.51
N THR A 88 17.49 9.96 -9.23
CA THR A 88 17.10 9.10 -8.12
C THR A 88 16.23 9.86 -7.13
N VAL A 89 15.34 9.14 -6.45
CA VAL A 89 14.52 9.67 -5.36
C VAL A 89 14.52 8.68 -4.21
N ASP A 90 14.83 9.16 -3.01
CA ASP A 90 14.69 8.37 -1.80
C ASP A 90 13.22 8.34 -1.37
N LEU A 91 12.66 7.13 -1.27
CA LEU A 91 11.32 6.89 -0.80
C LEU A 91 11.38 6.27 0.60
N PRO A 92 11.14 7.06 1.67
CA PRO A 92 10.99 6.49 2.98
C PRO A 92 9.63 5.79 3.11
N VAL A 93 9.64 4.52 3.55
CA VAL A 93 8.42 3.84 4.00
C VAL A 93 8.14 4.25 5.43
N GLU A 94 7.06 5.00 5.61
CA GLU A 94 6.67 5.60 6.88
C GLU A 94 5.81 4.66 7.72
N THR A 95 5.70 4.99 9.01
CA THR A 95 4.87 4.23 9.95
C THR A 95 3.46 4.82 9.98
N VAL A 96 2.56 4.24 9.18
CA VAL A 96 1.16 4.64 9.12
C VAL A 96 0.30 3.51 9.65
N PHE A 97 -0.62 3.81 10.56
CA PHE A 97 -1.48 2.81 11.16
C PHE A 97 -2.84 3.40 11.54
N VAL A 98 -3.80 2.52 11.75
CA VAL A 98 -5.14 2.88 12.23
C VAL A 98 -5.25 2.51 13.69
N HIS A 99 -5.71 3.45 14.51
CA HIS A 99 -6.26 3.17 15.83
C HIS A 99 -7.79 3.13 15.69
N ALA A 100 -8.36 1.94 15.84
CA ALA A 100 -9.78 1.69 15.64
C ALA A 100 -10.48 1.43 16.98
N HIS A 101 -11.71 1.89 17.09
CA HIS A 101 -12.59 1.66 18.23
C HIS A 101 -13.81 0.85 17.76
N THR A 102 -14.14 -0.20 18.50
CA THR A 102 -15.31 -1.05 18.26
C THR A 102 -16.54 -0.49 18.96
N ALA A 103 -17.73 -0.93 18.54
CA ALA A 103 -18.99 -0.60 19.22
C ALA A 103 -19.01 -1.06 20.69
N THR A 104 -18.23 -2.10 21.04
CA THR A 104 -18.08 -2.64 22.40
C THR A 104 -17.10 -1.86 23.28
N ASN A 105 -16.74 -0.64 22.89
CA ASN A 105 -15.78 0.22 23.61
C ASN A 105 -14.38 -0.41 23.79
N SER A 106 -14.00 -1.32 22.90
CA SER A 106 -12.64 -1.86 22.81
C SER A 106 -11.88 -1.10 21.73
N SER A 107 -10.56 -1.05 21.82
CA SER A 107 -9.72 -0.48 20.76
C SER A 107 -8.61 -1.41 20.33
N LEU A 108 -8.15 -1.22 19.10
CA LEU A 108 -7.04 -1.96 18.52
C LEU A 108 -6.25 -1.06 17.57
N CYS A 109 -4.96 -1.37 17.43
CA CYS A 109 -4.11 -0.76 16.42
C CYS A 109 -3.82 -1.77 15.31
N LYS A 110 -3.86 -1.30 14.06
CA LYS A 110 -3.51 -2.11 12.89
C LYS A 110 -2.64 -1.32 11.94
N ASP A 111 -1.48 -1.89 11.58
CA ASP A 111 -0.59 -1.35 10.56
C ASP A 111 -1.33 -1.15 9.23
N MET A 112 -0.97 -0.08 8.52
CA MET A 112 -1.34 0.11 7.12
C MET A 112 -0.14 -0.21 6.23
N VAL A 113 -0.42 -0.89 5.13
CA VAL A 113 0.62 -1.32 4.19
C VAL A 113 0.71 -0.31 3.05
N LEU A 114 1.92 0.18 2.75
CA LEU A 114 2.19 0.91 1.52
C LEU A 114 2.05 -0.05 0.34
N ASP A 115 1.01 0.12 -0.46
CA ASP A 115 0.66 -0.82 -1.53
C ASP A 115 0.62 -0.20 -2.92
N THR A 116 0.62 1.13 -3.03
CA THR A 116 0.68 1.82 -4.31
C THR A 116 1.57 3.05 -4.18
N ILE A 117 2.54 3.16 -5.10
CA ILE A 117 3.37 4.35 -5.29
C ILE A 117 3.06 4.86 -6.69
N LEU A 118 2.50 6.06 -6.76
CA LEU A 118 2.30 6.77 -8.01
C LEU A 118 3.38 7.84 -8.15
N VAL A 119 4.10 7.81 -9.26
CA VAL A 119 5.16 8.78 -9.54
C VAL A 119 4.71 9.64 -10.71
N ASP A 120 4.45 10.90 -10.42
CA ASP A 120 4.20 11.93 -11.43
C ASP A 120 5.49 12.73 -11.63
N VAL A 121 6.22 12.38 -12.69
CA VAL A 121 7.52 13.00 -13.01
C VAL A 121 7.35 14.45 -13.50
N GLU A 122 6.22 14.76 -14.14
CA GLU A 122 5.94 16.11 -14.65
C GLU A 122 5.61 17.07 -13.50
N GLN A 123 4.72 16.66 -12.60
CA GLN A 123 4.36 17.42 -11.40
C GLN A 123 5.41 17.30 -10.29
N ARG A 124 6.43 16.45 -10.46
CA ARG A 124 7.46 16.13 -9.46
C ARG A 124 6.86 15.71 -8.12
N ARG A 125 5.83 14.86 -8.18
CA ARG A 125 5.08 14.38 -7.02
C ARG A 125 5.17 12.86 -6.94
N ILE A 126 5.31 12.36 -5.72
CA ILE A 126 5.14 10.94 -5.41
C ILE A 126 3.95 10.83 -4.45
N ASP A 127 2.93 10.09 -4.86
CA ASP A 127 1.77 9.81 -4.03
C ASP A 127 1.86 8.37 -3.50
N CYS A 128 1.77 8.22 -2.19
CA CYS A 128 1.83 6.93 -1.51
C CYS A 128 0.45 6.58 -0.95
N SER A 129 -0.13 5.47 -1.42
CA SER A 129 -1.35 4.92 -0.84
C SER A 129 -1.03 3.85 0.19
N TYR A 130 -1.56 4.04 1.39
CA TYR A 130 -1.51 3.06 2.45
C TYR A 130 -2.90 2.44 2.60
N ARG A 131 -2.99 1.11 2.70
CA ARG A 131 -4.27 0.40 2.85
C ARG A 131 -4.25 -0.61 4.00
N THR A 132 -5.41 -0.79 4.60
CA THR A 132 -5.72 -1.85 5.55
C THR A 132 -7.21 -2.17 5.46
N SER A 133 -7.63 -3.28 6.05
CA SER A 133 -9.05 -3.71 6.09
C SER A 133 -9.38 -4.27 7.46
N PHE A 134 -10.66 -4.28 7.83
CA PHE A 134 -11.11 -4.89 9.07
C PHE A 134 -12.20 -5.93 8.74
N PRO A 135 -12.22 -7.09 9.44
CA PRO A 135 -13.38 -7.97 9.44
C PRO A 135 -14.62 -7.20 9.89
N GLU A 136 -15.76 -7.47 9.26
CA GLU A 136 -17.03 -6.80 9.57
C GLU A 136 -17.49 -7.11 11.01
N GLU A 137 -17.15 -8.30 11.51
CA GLU A 137 -17.47 -8.78 12.86
C GLU A 137 -16.82 -7.95 13.97
N LEU A 138 -15.81 -7.13 13.66
CA LEU A 138 -15.23 -6.22 14.64
C LEU A 138 -16.11 -5.01 14.93
N GLU A 139 -17.15 -4.76 14.12
CA GLU A 139 -18.09 -3.65 14.28
C GLU A 139 -17.38 -2.32 14.59
N ILE A 140 -16.43 -1.95 13.71
CA ILE A 140 -15.62 -0.75 13.87
C ILE A 140 -16.52 0.49 13.83
N ALA A 141 -16.63 1.17 14.97
CA ALA A 141 -17.45 2.36 15.14
C ALA A 141 -16.69 3.65 14.78
N ALA A 142 -15.38 3.68 15.00
CA ALA A 142 -14.54 4.83 14.64
C ALA A 142 -13.09 4.41 14.32
N CYS A 143 -12.46 5.16 13.43
CA CYS A 143 -11.05 5.00 13.07
C CYS A 143 -10.32 6.33 13.17
N GLN A 144 -9.11 6.31 13.70
CA GLN A 144 -8.16 7.41 13.67
C GLN A 144 -6.95 7.00 12.86
N LEU A 145 -6.61 7.79 11.83
CA LEU A 145 -5.36 7.65 11.11
C LEU A 145 -4.23 8.20 11.99
N ARG A 146 -3.17 7.41 12.15
CA ARG A 146 -2.00 7.76 12.95
C ARG A 146 -0.75 7.64 12.07
N PHE A 147 0.20 8.51 12.32
CA PHE A 147 1.49 8.57 11.65
C PHE A 147 2.57 8.78 12.70
N ILE A 148 3.66 8.02 12.59
CA ILE A 148 4.88 8.21 13.39
C ILE A 148 6.04 8.39 12.42
N ALA A 149 6.66 9.56 12.43
CA ALA A 149 7.81 9.82 11.58
C ALA A 149 8.96 8.88 11.98
N ARG A 150 9.78 8.46 11.02
CA ARG A 150 10.87 7.50 11.28
C ARG A 150 11.74 7.87 12.48
N HIS A 151 12.10 9.15 12.62
CA HIS A 151 12.98 9.63 13.68
C HIS A 151 12.32 9.69 15.07
N GLU A 152 10.98 9.66 15.13
CA GLU A 152 10.19 9.71 16.38
C GLU A 152 9.83 8.32 16.91
N ARG A 153 10.13 7.25 16.15
CA ARG A 153 9.72 5.88 16.49
C ARG A 153 10.26 5.42 17.85
N ALA A 154 11.52 5.73 18.16
CA ALA A 154 12.14 5.33 19.42
C ALA A 154 11.44 5.99 20.62
N ASP A 155 11.14 7.29 20.50
CA ASP A 155 10.45 8.05 21.54
C ASP A 155 9.01 7.54 21.74
N GLN A 156 8.31 7.23 20.66
CA GLN A 156 6.95 6.65 20.72
C GLN A 156 6.94 5.28 21.41
N ILE A 157 7.92 4.41 21.12
CA ILE A 157 8.07 3.10 21.77
C ILE A 157 8.33 3.29 23.27
N ALA A 158 9.26 4.16 23.63
CA ALA A 158 9.60 4.43 25.03
C ALA A 158 8.41 5.03 25.81
N ALA A 159 7.65 5.94 25.19
CA ALA A 159 6.43 6.50 25.77
C ALA A 159 5.36 5.42 26.00
N ALA A 160 5.15 4.52 25.03
CA ALA A 160 4.21 3.42 25.19
C ALA A 160 4.64 2.41 26.27
N GLN A 161 5.94 2.14 26.40
CA GLN A 161 6.48 1.33 27.49
C GLN A 161 6.22 1.95 28.86
N ALA A 162 6.46 3.26 29.01
CA ALA A 162 6.23 3.97 30.25
C ALA A 162 4.75 3.98 30.67
N CYS A 163 3.82 3.98 29.71
CA CYS A 163 2.38 3.98 29.97
C CYS A 163 1.78 2.57 30.11
N ARG A 164 2.57 1.50 29.99
CA ARG A 164 2.05 0.12 29.92
C ARG A 164 1.20 -0.29 31.12
N ASP A 165 1.59 0.14 32.32
CA ASP A 165 0.89 -0.15 33.57
C ASP A 165 -0.04 0.99 34.02
N SER A 166 -0.17 2.05 33.20
CA SER A 166 -1.07 3.17 33.47
C SER A 166 -2.53 2.75 33.24
N GLN A 167 -3.42 3.17 34.14
CA GLN A 167 -4.86 2.97 33.97
C GLN A 167 -5.54 4.11 33.21
N ASP A 168 -4.90 5.29 33.17
CA ASP A 168 -5.48 6.52 32.64
C ASP A 168 -4.88 6.95 31.30
N GLU A 169 -3.69 6.46 30.96
CA GLU A 169 -2.94 6.90 29.79
C GLU A 169 -2.59 5.72 28.88
N PHE A 170 -2.96 5.84 27.60
CA PHE A 170 -2.66 4.84 26.57
C PHE A 170 -2.06 5.51 25.34
N ILE A 171 -0.85 5.08 24.99
CA ILE A 171 -0.16 5.53 23.79
C ILE A 171 -0.36 4.48 22.68
N PRO A 172 -1.13 4.81 21.62
CA PRO A 172 -1.39 3.85 20.55
C PRO A 172 -0.11 3.62 19.74
N ILE A 173 0.23 2.34 19.56
CA ILE A 173 1.35 1.89 18.75
C ILE A 173 0.89 0.79 17.79
N PRO A 174 1.40 0.74 16.56
CA PRO A 174 1.09 -0.36 15.67
C PRO A 174 1.73 -1.68 16.14
N PRO A 175 1.15 -2.83 15.78
CA PRO A 175 1.75 -4.15 16.01
C PRO A 175 3.21 -4.26 15.53
N SER A 176 3.56 -3.63 14.41
CA SER A 176 4.94 -3.60 13.89
C SER A 176 5.96 -2.93 14.82
N LEU A 177 5.50 -2.11 15.77
CA LEU A 177 6.31 -1.47 16.81
C LEU A 177 6.13 -2.12 18.19
N ALA A 178 4.99 -2.76 18.44
CA ALA A 178 4.68 -3.40 19.72
C ALA A 178 5.65 -4.54 20.09
N ALA A 179 6.29 -5.19 19.11
CA ALA A 179 7.33 -6.20 19.39
C ALA A 179 8.56 -5.65 20.14
N HIS A 180 8.71 -4.32 20.19
CA HIS A 180 9.79 -3.63 20.88
C HIS A 180 9.35 -2.99 22.20
N VAL A 181 8.10 -3.24 22.63
CA VAL A 181 7.47 -2.69 23.85
C VAL A 181 7.42 -3.70 24.99
#